data_AF-A0A943XHK0-F1
#
_entry.id   AF-A0A943XHK0-F1
#
_cell.length_a   1.000
_cell.length_b   1.000
_cell.length_c   1.000
_cell.angle_alpha   90.00
_cell.angle_beta   90.00
_cell.angle_gamma   90.00
#
_symmetry.space_group_name_H-M   'P 1'
#
loop_
_entity.id
_entity.type
_entity.pdbx_description
1 polymer ?
#
loop_
_entity_poly.entity_id
_entity_poly.type
_entity_poly.pdbx_seq_one_letter_code
_entity_poly.pdbx_strand_id
1 'polypeptide(L)'
;MNNPLHSKKAECLVTIPGFVWLALFFAVPAVIVLAFTFHGHDASGGVGEWSFSTWRDLVDPDYPAIVWNTIRISFEITLWSIIPAIPCAYAIARMNRKWRAIVAGSIMLPFWTSFVVRVFAWKTMLHPDGWLQACYLGYLRMKEWLFSWLPSILQDFFVSFGMASSEGLT
;
A
#
# COMPACT_ATOMS: atom_id res chain seq x y z
N MET A 1 -25.22 -46.36 -22.12
CA MET A 1 -24.42 -45.32 -22.80
C MET A 1 -23.53 -44.70 -21.74
N ASN A 2 -22.33 -45.26 -21.60
CA ASN A 2 -21.47 -45.06 -20.43
C ASN A 2 -20.32 -44.20 -20.93
N ASN A 3 -20.44 -42.87 -20.82
CA ASN A 3 -19.40 -41.97 -21.28
C ASN A 3 -18.13 -42.19 -20.43
N PRO A 4 -16.99 -42.59 -21.01
CA PRO A 4 -15.76 -42.88 -20.26
C PRO A 4 -15.05 -41.62 -19.73
N LEU A 5 -15.65 -40.43 -19.92
CA LEU A 5 -15.06 -39.13 -19.62
C LEU A 5 -15.23 -38.67 -18.16
N HIS A 6 -15.87 -39.47 -17.29
CA HIS A 6 -16.13 -39.12 -15.88
C HIS A 6 -15.58 -40.18 -14.90
N SER A 7 -14.41 -40.73 -15.22
CA SER A 7 -13.67 -41.59 -14.30
C SER A 7 -12.71 -40.74 -13.50
N LYS A 8 -12.84 -40.73 -12.16
CA LYS A 8 -11.93 -39.98 -11.24
C LYS A 8 -10.45 -40.22 -11.52
N LYS A 9 -10.11 -41.38 -12.10
CA LYS A 9 -8.73 -41.72 -12.51
C LYS A 9 -8.25 -40.92 -13.72
N ALA A 10 -9.11 -40.65 -14.70
CA ALA A 10 -8.80 -39.84 -15.87
C ALA A 10 -8.66 -38.35 -15.51
N GLU A 11 -9.51 -37.84 -14.62
CA GLU A 11 -9.38 -36.50 -14.05
C GLU A 11 -8.06 -36.34 -13.30
N CYS A 12 -7.71 -37.32 -12.45
CA CYS A 12 -6.45 -37.32 -11.71
C CYS A 12 -5.23 -37.36 -12.65
N LEU A 13 -5.26 -38.21 -13.69
CA LEU A 13 -4.16 -38.34 -14.65
C LEU A 13 -3.86 -37.02 -15.40
N VAL A 14 -4.87 -36.19 -15.65
CA VAL A 14 -4.71 -34.90 -16.34
C VAL A 14 -4.24 -33.80 -15.37
N THR A 15 -4.65 -33.82 -14.11
CA THR A 15 -4.23 -32.81 -13.11
C THR A 15 -2.86 -33.10 -12.49
N ILE A 16 -2.46 -34.37 -12.38
CA ILE A 16 -1.18 -34.79 -11.75
C ILE A 16 0.03 -34.06 -12.34
N PRO A 17 0.24 -33.98 -13.67
CA PRO A 17 1.46 -33.38 -14.23
C PRO A 17 1.62 -31.90 -13.84
N GLY A 18 0.53 -31.13 -13.87
CA GLY A 18 0.55 -29.73 -13.46
C GLY A 18 0.80 -29.55 -11.96
N PHE A 19 0.18 -30.41 -11.14
CA PHE A 19 0.38 -30.37 -9.70
C PHE A 19 1.79 -30.79 -9.29
N VAL A 20 2.34 -31.82 -9.93
CA VAL A 20 3.73 -32.27 -9.73
C VAL A 20 4.70 -31.17 -10.15
N TRP A 21 4.46 -30.50 -11.27
CA TRP A 21 5.29 -29.39 -11.72
C TRP A 21 5.28 -28.23 -10.71
N LEU A 22 4.10 -27.79 -10.26
CA LEU A 22 3.98 -26.74 -9.25
C LEU A 22 4.61 -27.14 -7.92
N ALA A 23 4.36 -28.37 -7.46
CA ALA A 23 4.93 -28.89 -6.23
C ALA A 23 6.45 -28.96 -6.32
N LEU A 24 7.02 -29.40 -7.44
CA LEU A 24 8.46 -29.47 -7.64
C LEU A 24 9.09 -28.07 -7.59
N PHE A 25 8.59 -27.13 -8.39
CA PHE A 25 9.14 -25.77 -8.46
C PHE A 25 8.92 -24.94 -7.19
N PHE A 26 7.94 -25.30 -6.35
CA PHE A 26 7.74 -24.68 -5.04
C PHE A 26 8.55 -25.38 -3.94
N ALA A 27 8.55 -26.72 -3.91
CA ALA A 27 9.20 -27.50 -2.86
C ALA A 27 10.72 -27.44 -2.97
N VAL A 28 11.29 -27.46 -4.18
CA VAL A 28 12.75 -27.36 -4.38
C VAL A 28 13.34 -26.10 -3.73
N PRO A 29 12.90 -24.87 -4.06
CA PRO A 29 13.42 -23.67 -3.39
C PRO A 29 13.09 -23.63 -1.90
N ALA A 30 11.93 -24.14 -1.46
CA ALA A 30 11.58 -24.19 -0.05
C ALA A 30 12.54 -25.10 0.74
N VAL A 31 12.88 -26.28 0.21
CA VAL A 31 13.86 -27.20 0.80
C VAL A 31 15.25 -26.58 0.80
N ILE A 32 15.63 -25.88 -0.27
CA ILE A 32 16.92 -25.16 -0.34
C ILE A 32 17.00 -24.10 0.76
N VAL A 33 15.98 -23.25 0.93
CA VAL A 33 15.94 -22.22 1.99
C VAL A 33 15.96 -22.86 3.39
N LEU A 34 15.22 -23.95 3.57
CA LEU A 34 15.19 -24.69 4.82
C LEU A 34 16.55 -25.32 5.15
N ALA A 35 17.26 -25.85 4.16
CA ALA A 35 18.62 -26.34 4.31
C ALA A 35 19.60 -25.21 4.69
N PHE A 36 19.44 -24.01 4.11
CA PHE A 36 20.24 -22.85 4.48
C PHE A 36 20.01 -22.38 5.92
N THR A 37 18.83 -22.60 6.50
CA THR A 37 18.56 -22.20 7.91
C THR A 37 19.41 -23.01 8.91
N PHE A 38 19.94 -24.16 8.51
CA PHE A 38 20.87 -24.97 9.34
C PHE A 38 22.34 -24.59 9.17
N HIS A 39 22.65 -23.64 8.29
CA HIS A 39 24.00 -23.12 8.12
C HIS A 39 24.12 -21.79 8.88
N GLY A 40 25.23 -21.62 9.61
CA GLY A 40 25.54 -20.35 10.26
C GLY A 40 25.86 -19.26 9.25
N HIS A 41 25.70 -18.00 9.63
CA HIS A 41 26.08 -16.86 8.79
C HIS A 41 27.52 -16.44 9.12
N ASP A 42 28.38 -16.43 8.10
CA ASP A 42 29.71 -15.80 8.18
C ASP A 42 29.55 -14.27 8.19
N ALA A 43 30.39 -13.55 8.93
CA ALA A 43 30.48 -12.08 8.93
C ALA A 43 30.66 -11.45 7.53
N SER A 44 31.12 -12.22 6.54
CA SER A 44 31.27 -11.81 5.13
C SER A 44 30.02 -12.07 4.26
N GLY A 45 28.96 -12.66 4.82
CA GLY A 45 27.73 -13.03 4.09
C GLY A 45 27.81 -14.38 3.37
N GLY A 46 28.85 -15.17 3.64
CA GLY A 46 28.99 -16.54 3.16
C GLY A 46 28.13 -17.56 3.93
N VAL A 47 27.94 -18.73 3.30
CA VAL A 47 27.30 -19.89 3.95
C VAL A 47 28.35 -20.50 4.89
N GLY A 48 28.17 -20.33 6.19
CA GLY A 48 29.07 -20.84 7.22
C GLY A 48 28.88 -22.33 7.51
N GLU A 49 29.57 -22.82 8.55
CA GLU A 49 29.47 -24.21 8.99
C GLU A 49 28.05 -24.56 9.49
N TRP A 50 27.77 -25.86 9.59
CA TRP A 50 26.53 -26.37 10.18
C TRP A 50 26.38 -25.85 11.61
N SER A 51 25.41 -24.97 11.83
CA SER A 51 25.22 -24.29 13.11
C SER A 51 23.73 -24.07 13.40
N PHE A 52 23.35 -24.31 14.65
CA PHE A 52 22.02 -24.00 15.17
C PHE A 52 21.92 -22.56 15.73
N SER A 53 22.95 -21.73 15.56
CA SER A 53 22.97 -20.35 16.07
C SER A 53 21.82 -19.50 15.50
N THR A 54 21.50 -19.67 14.21
CA THR A 54 20.42 -18.94 13.53
C THR A 54 19.06 -19.14 14.20
N TRP A 55 18.78 -20.33 14.75
CA TRP A 55 17.55 -20.61 15.49
C TRP A 55 17.51 -19.93 16.86
N ARG A 56 18.69 -19.69 17.45
CA ARG A 56 18.82 -18.98 18.73
C ARG A 56 18.65 -17.47 18.54
N ASP A 57 19.13 -16.94 17.43
CA ASP A 57 18.98 -15.52 17.06
C ASP A 57 17.50 -15.14 16.84
N LEU A 58 16.65 -16.09 16.42
CA LEU A 58 15.20 -15.86 16.32
C LEU A 58 14.50 -15.62 17.67
N VAL A 59 15.12 -16.04 18.78
CA VAL A 59 14.60 -15.88 20.15
C VAL A 59 15.17 -14.63 20.82
N ASP A 60 16.16 -13.98 20.21
CA ASP A 60 16.73 -12.74 20.69
C ASP A 60 15.67 -11.62 20.72
N PRO A 61 15.74 -10.67 21.67
CA PRO A 61 14.60 -9.83 22.06
C PRO A 61 14.06 -8.92 20.95
N ASP A 62 14.84 -8.63 19.90
CA ASP A 62 14.43 -7.74 18.81
C ASP A 62 13.55 -8.43 17.76
N TYR A 63 13.70 -9.74 17.54
CA TYR A 63 12.94 -10.48 16.51
C TYR A 63 11.45 -10.63 16.83
N PRO A 64 11.04 -11.00 18.06
CA PRO A 64 9.62 -11.11 18.42
C PRO A 64 8.86 -9.79 18.23
N ALA A 65 9.51 -8.64 18.46
CA ALA A 65 8.91 -7.33 18.27
C ALA A 65 8.57 -7.07 16.79
N ILE A 66 9.46 -7.47 15.87
CA ILE A 66 9.23 -7.37 14.42
C ILE A 66 8.07 -8.27 14.01
N VAL A 67 8.06 -9.53 14.46
CA VAL A 67 6.98 -10.49 14.17
C VAL A 67 5.64 -9.96 14.67
N TRP A 68 5.59 -9.45 15.89
CA TRP A 68 4.39 -8.86 16.46
C TRP A 68 3.90 -7.65 15.65
N ASN A 69 4.82 -6.78 15.23
CA ASN A 69 4.49 -5.64 14.39
C ASN A 69 3.89 -6.08 13.04
N THR A 70 4.42 -7.11 12.39
CA THR A 70 3.85 -7.66 11.15
C THR A 70 2.44 -8.21 11.36
N ILE A 71 2.22 -8.97 12.44
CA ILE A 71 0.89 -9.52 12.77
C ILE A 71 -0.09 -8.38 13.04
N ARG A 72 0.30 -7.40 13.85
CA ARG A 72 -0.52 -6.24 14.17
C ARG A 72 -0.90 -5.44 12.92
N ILE A 73 0.08 -5.09 12.09
CA ILE A 73 -0.15 -4.32 10.85
C ILE A 73 -1.06 -5.09 9.90
N SER A 74 -0.82 -6.38 9.69
CA SER A 74 -1.65 -7.20 8.78
C SER A 74 -3.09 -7.34 9.27
N PHE A 75 -3.30 -7.46 10.59
CA PHE A 75 -4.62 -7.45 11.19
C PHE A 75 -5.32 -6.11 11.02
N GLU A 76 -4.64 -5.00 11.34
CA GLU A 76 -5.16 -3.64 11.17
C GLU A 76 -5.56 -3.39 9.71
N ILE A 77 -4.70 -3.73 8.74
CA ILE A 77 -4.98 -3.58 7.30
C ILE A 77 -6.19 -4.44 6.89
N THR A 78 -6.28 -5.68 7.39
CA THR A 78 -7.41 -6.57 7.08
C THR A 78 -8.73 -5.93 7.52
N LEU A 79 -8.78 -5.44 8.76
CA LEU A 79 -9.96 -4.78 9.30
C LEU A 79 -10.33 -3.52 8.49
N TRP A 80 -9.35 -2.65 8.23
CA TRP A 80 -9.53 -1.44 7.43
C TRP A 80 -9.91 -1.72 5.97
N SER A 81 -9.54 -2.87 5.42
CA SER A 81 -9.92 -3.25 4.05
C SER A 81 -11.37 -3.74 3.97
N ILE A 82 -11.86 -4.45 4.98
CA ILE A 82 -13.21 -5.04 4.99
C ILE A 82 -14.28 -3.95 5.12
N ILE A 83 -14.04 -2.96 5.97
CA ILE A 83 -14.98 -1.85 6.25
C ILE A 83 -15.49 -1.18 4.96
N PRO A 84 -14.64 -0.73 4.01
CA PRO A 84 -15.07 -0.17 2.74
C PRO A 84 -15.37 -1.22 1.66
N ALA A 85 -14.75 -2.42 1.71
CA ALA A 85 -14.96 -3.44 0.70
C ALA A 85 -16.41 -3.94 0.66
N ILE A 86 -17.03 -4.18 1.83
CA ILE A 86 -18.41 -4.66 1.93
C ILE A 86 -19.43 -3.66 1.34
N PRO A 87 -19.46 -2.37 1.75
CA PRO A 87 -20.42 -1.41 1.19
C PRO A 87 -20.15 -1.16 -0.29
N CYS A 88 -18.89 -1.17 -0.73
CA CYS A 88 -18.55 -1.03 -2.14
C CYS A 88 -19.08 -2.21 -2.97
N ALA A 89 -18.83 -3.46 -2.54
CA ALA A 89 -19.33 -4.66 -3.21
C ALA A 89 -20.87 -4.68 -3.26
N TYR A 90 -21.53 -4.28 -2.17
CA TYR A 90 -22.98 -4.17 -2.10
C TYR A 90 -23.53 -3.10 -3.05
N ALA A 91 -22.90 -1.92 -3.10
CA ALA A 91 -23.29 -0.85 -4.02
C ALA A 91 -23.17 -1.32 -5.48
N ILE A 92 -22.07 -1.99 -5.84
CA ILE A 92 -21.84 -2.54 -7.18
C ILE A 92 -22.90 -3.59 -7.54
N ALA A 93 -23.30 -4.43 -6.59
CA ALA A 93 -24.33 -5.45 -6.81
C ALA A 93 -25.71 -4.86 -7.16
N ARG A 94 -26.01 -3.64 -6.68
CA ARG A 94 -27.28 -2.93 -6.93
C ARG A 94 -27.25 -1.98 -8.14
N MET A 95 -26.10 -1.79 -8.80
CA MET A 95 -25.97 -0.88 -9.94
C MET A 95 -26.48 -1.48 -11.25
N ASN A 96 -26.94 -0.60 -12.15
CA ASN A 96 -27.28 -0.95 -13.53
C ASN A 96 -26.09 -1.57 -14.27
N ARG A 97 -26.36 -2.49 -15.21
CA ARG A 97 -25.34 -3.31 -15.91
C ARG A 97 -24.18 -2.50 -16.53
N LYS A 98 -24.45 -1.30 -17.05
CA LYS A 98 -23.43 -0.39 -17.61
C LYS A 98 -22.48 0.16 -16.54
N TRP A 99 -23.03 0.72 -15.46
CA TRP A 99 -22.24 1.29 -14.35
C TRP A 99 -21.46 0.23 -13.59
N ARG A 100 -22.04 -0.96 -13.40
CA ARG A 100 -21.35 -2.10 -12.77
C ARG A 100 -20.05 -2.46 -13.49
N ALA A 101 -20.07 -2.51 -14.82
CA ALA A 101 -18.88 -2.83 -15.61
C ALA A 101 -17.80 -1.74 -15.50
N ILE A 102 -18.20 -0.46 -15.52
CA ILE A 102 -17.27 0.67 -15.39
C ILE A 102 -16.61 0.69 -14.01
N VAL A 103 -17.40 0.59 -12.94
CA VAL A 103 -16.89 0.62 -11.56
C VAL A 103 -16.00 -0.60 -11.27
N ALA A 104 -16.43 -1.80 -11.65
CA ALA A 104 -15.61 -3.00 -11.49
C ALA A 104 -14.31 -2.92 -12.30
N GLY A 105 -14.37 -2.41 -13.53
CA GLY A 105 -13.18 -2.14 -14.34
C GLY A 105 -12.22 -1.15 -13.68
N SER A 106 -12.75 -0.06 -13.13
CA SER A 106 -11.95 0.95 -12.42
C SER A 106 -11.25 0.41 -11.18
N ILE A 107 -11.87 -0.54 -10.45
CA ILE A 107 -11.25 -1.24 -9.32
C ILE A 107 -10.18 -2.24 -9.79
N MET A 108 -10.35 -2.84 -10.98
CA MET A 108 -9.33 -3.72 -11.55
C MET A 108 -8.12 -2.95 -12.12
N LEU A 109 -8.28 -1.70 -12.57
CA LEU A 109 -7.15 -0.90 -13.06
C LEU A 109 -5.96 -0.81 -12.09
N PRO A 110 -6.13 -0.43 -10.80
CA PRO A 110 -5.03 -0.42 -9.85
C PRO A 110 -4.54 -1.84 -9.50
N PHE A 111 -5.33 -2.88 -9.71
CA PHE A 111 -4.84 -4.26 -9.58
C PHE A 111 -3.86 -4.62 -10.70
N TRP A 112 -4.06 -4.09 -11.91
CA TRP A 112 -3.14 -4.27 -13.04
C TRP A 112 -1.88 -3.40 -12.92
N THR A 113 -1.88 -2.35 -12.11
CA THR A 113 -0.66 -1.57 -11.85
C THR A 113 0.25 -2.33 -10.88
N SER A 114 1.54 -2.42 -11.23
CA SER A 114 2.50 -3.17 -10.42
C SER A 114 2.60 -2.56 -9.03
N PHE A 115 2.69 -3.41 -8.01
CA PHE A 115 2.84 -3.00 -6.62
C PHE A 115 3.99 -1.99 -6.43
N VAL A 116 5.07 -2.20 -7.17
CA VAL A 116 6.26 -1.34 -7.19
C VAL A 116 5.92 0.10 -7.58
N VAL A 117 5.18 0.30 -8.68
CA VAL A 117 4.77 1.64 -9.13
C VAL A 117 3.93 2.33 -8.06
N ARG A 118 3.02 1.59 -7.41
CA ARG A 118 2.18 2.12 -6.34
C ARG A 118 3.03 2.61 -5.16
N VAL A 119 3.98 1.80 -4.68
CA VAL A 119 4.88 2.17 -3.58
C VAL A 119 5.72 3.39 -3.92
N PHE A 120 6.29 3.47 -5.13
CA PHE A 120 7.07 4.63 -5.55
C PHE A 120 6.21 5.88 -5.73
N ALA A 121 5.01 5.76 -6.26
CA ALA A 121 4.07 6.88 -6.35
C ALA A 121 3.80 7.46 -4.96
N TRP A 122 3.42 6.65 -3.97
CA TRP A 122 3.23 7.16 -2.61
C TRP A 122 4.51 7.79 -2.05
N LYS A 123 5.67 7.16 -2.27
CA LYS A 123 6.96 7.68 -1.78
C LYS A 123 7.31 9.05 -2.39
N THR A 124 7.08 9.26 -3.68
CA THR A 124 7.34 10.54 -4.35
C THR A 124 6.30 11.59 -3.96
N MET A 125 5.04 11.18 -3.76
CA MET A 125 3.98 12.07 -3.31
C MET A 125 4.20 12.59 -1.89
N LEU A 126 4.64 11.72 -0.96
CA LEU A 126 4.95 12.06 0.43
C LEU A 126 6.36 12.62 0.61
N HIS A 127 7.14 12.74 -0.46
CA HIS A 127 8.48 13.32 -0.37
C HIS A 127 8.38 14.80 0.04
N PRO A 128 9.34 15.32 0.83
CA PRO A 128 9.34 16.73 1.24
C PRO A 128 9.27 17.71 0.05
N ASP A 129 9.89 17.36 -1.09
CA ASP A 129 9.82 18.13 -2.34
C ASP A 129 8.73 17.62 -3.31
N GLY A 130 7.82 16.79 -2.81
CA GLY A 130 6.74 16.19 -3.59
C GLY A 130 5.65 17.19 -3.96
N TRP A 131 4.77 16.77 -4.88
CA TRP A 131 3.65 17.58 -5.35
C TRP A 131 2.72 18.04 -4.21
N LEU A 132 2.58 17.26 -3.12
CA LEU A 132 1.76 17.63 -1.96
C LEU A 132 2.29 18.87 -1.26
N GLN A 133 3.61 18.97 -1.05
CA GLN A 133 4.23 20.15 -0.45
C GLN A 133 4.11 21.34 -1.39
N ALA A 134 4.33 21.14 -2.70
CA ALA A 134 4.17 22.19 -3.69
C ALA A 134 2.74 22.75 -3.72
N CYS A 135 1.73 21.87 -3.65
CA CYS A 135 0.32 22.28 -3.55
C CYS A 135 0.01 22.99 -2.24
N TYR A 136 0.57 22.52 -1.11
CA TYR A 136 0.38 23.17 0.19
C TYR A 136 0.99 24.58 0.24
N LEU A 137 2.21 24.74 -0.26
CA LEU A 137 2.88 26.05 -0.39
C LEU A 137 2.12 26.97 -1.36
N GLY A 138 1.59 26.43 -2.46
CA GLY A 138 0.73 27.17 -3.39
C GLY A 138 -0.56 27.66 -2.74
N TYR A 139 -1.22 26.81 -1.92
CA TYR A 139 -2.42 27.18 -1.17
C TYR A 139 -2.14 28.31 -0.16
N LEU A 140 -1.04 28.20 0.59
CA LEU A 140 -0.63 29.25 1.54
C LEU A 140 -0.34 30.58 0.83
N ARG A 141 0.38 30.56 -0.29
CA ARG A 141 0.69 31.76 -1.07
C ARG A 141 -0.55 32.40 -1.69
N MET A 142 -1.52 31.59 -2.16
CA MET A 142 -2.81 32.09 -2.63
C MET A 142 -3.61 32.73 -1.49
N LYS A 143 -3.57 32.14 -0.29
CA LYS A 143 -4.21 32.70 0.90
C LYS A 143 -3.56 34.04 1.29
N GLU A 144 -2.24 34.10 1.33
CA GLU A 144 -1.51 35.36 1.61
C GLU A 144 -1.86 36.46 0.60
N TRP A 145 -1.86 36.14 -0.70
CA TRP A 145 -2.25 37.09 -1.75
C TRP A 145 -3.73 37.54 -1.62
N LEU A 146 -4.63 36.65 -1.23
CA LEU A 146 -6.04 36.97 -1.02
C LEU A 146 -6.27 37.85 0.22
N PHE A 147 -5.43 37.76 1.26
CA PHE A 147 -5.58 38.57 2.46
C PHE A 147 -4.64 39.78 2.49
N SER A 148 -3.70 39.91 1.56
CA SER A 148 -2.74 41.03 1.53
C SER A 148 -3.39 42.38 1.16
N TRP A 149 -4.50 42.38 0.44
CA TRP A 149 -5.24 43.60 0.09
C TRP A 149 -6.28 44.00 1.14
N LEU A 150 -6.60 43.11 2.10
CA LEU A 150 -7.60 43.37 3.12
C LEU A 150 -7.23 44.56 4.04
N PRO A 151 -5.98 44.68 4.54
CA PRO A 151 -5.59 45.80 5.40
C PRO A 151 -5.61 47.15 4.67
N SER A 152 -5.16 47.20 3.41
CA SER A 152 -5.16 48.44 2.62
C SER A 152 -6.59 48.92 2.33
N ILE A 153 -7.49 48.02 1.93
CA ILE A 153 -8.89 48.41 1.69
C ILE A 153 -9.61 48.83 2.98
N LEU A 154 -9.34 48.15 4.10
CA LEU A 154 -9.88 48.56 5.38
C LEU A 154 -9.34 49.93 5.79
N GLN A 155 -8.03 50.18 5.63
CA GLN A 155 -7.43 51.50 5.90
C GLN A 155 -8.06 52.60 5.03
N ASP A 156 -8.18 52.39 3.72
CA ASP A 156 -8.80 53.36 2.81
C ASP A 156 -10.28 53.63 3.14
N PHE A 157 -11.01 52.58 3.54
CA PHE A 157 -12.40 52.70 3.99
C PHE A 157 -12.53 53.52 5.29
N PHE A 158 -11.70 53.24 6.30
CA PHE A 158 -11.72 53.97 7.57
C PHE A 158 -11.35 55.44 7.42
N VAL A 159 -10.41 55.76 6.51
CA VAL A 159 -10.03 57.14 6.17
C VAL A 159 -11.18 57.84 5.43
N SER A 160 -11.80 57.19 4.45
CA SER A 160 -12.91 57.78 3.69
C SER A 160 -14.17 58.03 4.53
N PHE A 161 -14.39 57.29 5.62
CA PHE A 161 -15.52 57.48 6.54
C PHE A 161 -15.20 58.39 7.74
N GLY A 162 -13.99 58.96 7.80
CA GLY A 162 -13.57 59.87 8.88
C GLY A 162 -13.40 59.22 10.25
N MET A 163 -13.31 57.88 10.32
CA MET A 163 -13.13 57.14 11.57
C MET A 163 -11.65 57.06 12.01
N ALA A 164 -10.70 57.37 11.13
CA ALA A 164 -9.28 57.45 11.45
C ALA A 164 -8.72 58.82 11.01
N SER A 165 -8.19 59.59 11.96
CA SER A 165 -7.47 60.85 11.68
C SER A 165 -6.11 60.54 11.03
N SER A 166 -5.75 61.27 9.97
CA SER A 166 -4.48 61.13 9.24
C SER A 166 -3.23 61.58 10.01
N GLU A 167 -3.36 61.88 11.30
CA GLU A 167 -2.30 62.43 12.14
C GLU A 167 -1.69 61.38 13.06
N GLY A 168 -0.76 60.59 12.53
CA GLY A 168 0.10 59.74 13.35
C GLY A 168 0.57 58.51 12.62
N LEU A 169 1.70 58.65 11.90
CA LEU A 169 2.76 57.67 11.63
C LEU A 169 3.45 58.04 10.29
N THR A 170 4.35 59.03 10.35
CA THR A 170 5.56 59.08 9.51
C THR A 170 6.62 58.16 10.09
#